data_AF-A0A916U279-F1
#
_entry.id   AF-A0A916U279-F1
#
_cell.length_a   1.000
_cell.length_b   1.000
_cell.length_c   1.000
_cell.angle_alpha   90.00
_cell.angle_beta   90.00
_cell.angle_gamma   90.00
#
_symmetry.space_group_name_H-M   'P 1'
#
loop_
_entity.id
_entity.type
_entity.pdbx_description
1 polymer ?
#
loop_
_entity_poly.entity_id
_entity_poly.type
_entity_poly.pdbx_seq_one_letter_code
_entity_poly.pdbx_strand_id
1 'polypeptide(L)' 'MVLSADEASALVDRAFAVRCAAEDVATALQEGAPQRELTELVVVLTELARDAERLR' A
#
# COMPACT_ATOMS: atom_id res chain seq x y z
N MET A 1 -19.27 13.00 -8.92
CA MET A 1 -19.29 11.64 -9.49
C MET A 1 -19.42 10.70 -8.31
N VAL A 2 -20.44 9.83 -8.31
CA VAL A 2 -20.62 8.81 -7.26
C VAL A 2 -20.04 7.51 -7.81
N LEU A 3 -19.23 6.82 -7.02
CA LEU A 3 -18.67 5.51 -7.40
C LEU A 3 -19.79 4.47 -7.41
N SER A 4 -19.75 3.57 -8.38
CA SER A 4 -20.49 2.31 -8.30
C SER A 4 -20.01 1.47 -7.11
N ALA A 5 -20.82 0.49 -6.70
CA ALA A 5 -20.44 -0.43 -5.63
C ALA A 5 -19.13 -1.17 -5.95
N ASP A 6 -18.95 -1.58 -7.21
CA ASP A 6 -17.75 -2.31 -7.66
C ASP A 6 -16.50 -1.42 -7.62
N GLU A 7 -16.61 -0.17 -8.09
CA GLU A 7 -15.52 0.81 -8.02
C GLU A 7 -15.15 1.14 -6.57
N ALA A 8 -16.14 1.27 -5.69
CA ALA A 8 -15.92 1.49 -4.26
C ALA A 8 -15.23 0.29 -3.61
N SER A 9 -15.66 -0.94 -3.90
CA SER A 9 -15.01 -2.16 -3.40
C SER A 9 -13.56 -2.25 -3.88
N ALA A 10 -13.32 -2.04 -5.17
CA ALA A 10 -11.98 -2.08 -5.73
C ALA A 10 -11.05 -1.02 -5.11
N LEU A 11 -11.58 0.17 -4.79
CA LEU A 11 -10.84 1.21 -4.08
C LEU A 11 -10.50 0.77 -2.65
N VAL A 12 -11.44 0.16 -1.93
CA VAL A 12 -11.23 -0.37 -0.58
C VAL A 12 -10.14 -1.44 -0.58
N ASP A 13 -10.13 -2.35 -1.55
CA ASP A 13 -9.12 -3.40 -1.66
C ASP A 13 -7.71 -2.82 -1.88
N ARG A 14 -7.60 -1.82 -2.77
CA ARG A 14 -6.32 -1.14 -2.99
C ARG A 14 -5.85 -0.37 -1.74
N ALA A 15 -6.76 0.32 -1.06
CA ALA A 15 -6.44 1.01 0.19
C ALA A 15 -6.01 0.04 1.30
N PHE A 16 -6.63 -1.14 1.36
CA PHE A 16 -6.24 -2.20 2.29
C PHE A 16 -4.81 -2.67 2.00
N ALA A 17 -4.46 -2.92 0.74
CA ALA A 17 -3.11 -3.33 0.34
C ALA A 17 -2.04 -2.29 0.72
N VAL A 18 -2.32 -0.99 0.53
CA VAL A 18 -1.43 0.10 0.96
C VAL A 18 -1.19 0.07 2.46
N ARG A 19 -2.24 -0.13 3.26
CA ARG A 19 -2.10 -0.20 4.73
C ARG A 19 -1.23 -1.38 5.14
N CYS A 20 -1.46 -2.57 4.57
CA CYS A 20 -0.64 -3.74 4.88
C CYS A 20 0.83 -3.53 4.54
N ALA A 21 1.15 -2.96 3.37
CA ALA A 21 2.54 -2.65 3.02
C ALA A 21 3.17 -1.62 3.97
N ALA A 22 2.39 -0.66 4.49
CA ALA A 22 2.87 0.28 5.50
C ALA A 22 3.12 -0.39 6.86
N GLU A 23 2.25 -1.34 7.25
CA GLU A 23 2.43 -2.18 8.45
C GLU A 23 3.67 -3.08 8.34
N ASP A 24 3.96 -3.61 7.15
CA ASP A 24 5.17 -4.39 6.88
C ASP A 24 6.44 -3.53 7.05
N VAL A 25 6.46 -2.30 6.51
CA VAL A 25 7.56 -1.35 6.72
C VAL A 25 7.75 -1.05 8.21
N ALA A 26 6.66 -0.84 8.96
CA ALA A 26 6.72 -0.57 10.39
C ALA A 26 7.30 -1.76 11.17
N THR A 27 6.88 -2.99 10.82
CA THR A 27 7.42 -4.23 11.40
C THR A 27 8.92 -4.36 11.12
N ALA A 28 9.33 -4.21 9.86
CA ALA A 28 10.74 -4.30 9.47
C ALA A 28 11.61 -3.24 10.17
N LEU A 29 11.10 -2.03 10.38
CA LEU A 29 11.79 -0.99 11.16
C LEU A 29 11.95 -1.40 12.62
N GLN A 30 10.90 -1.96 13.24
CA GLN A 30 10.95 -2.42 14.63
C GLN A 30 11.91 -3.59 14.83
N GLU A 31 12.03 -4.47 13.84
CA GLU A 31 12.93 -5.62 13.87
C GLU A 31 14.38 -5.27 13.50
N GLY A 32 14.65 -4.03 13.09
CA GLY A 32 15.99 -3.60 12.69
C GLY A 32 16.44 -4.22 11.37
N ALA A 33 15.50 -4.45 10.45
CA ALA A 33 15.77 -5.00 9.13
C ALA A 33 16.85 -4.19 8.38
N PRO A 34 17.67 -4.85 7.54
CA PRO A 34 18.70 -4.18 6.78
C PRO A 34 18.12 -3.10 5.86
N GLN A 35 18.89 -2.04 5.63
CA GLN A 35 18.49 -0.91 4.78
C GLN A 35 17.98 -1.35 3.40
N ARG A 36 18.56 -2.42 2.83
CA ARG A 36 18.12 -2.99 1.55
C ARG A 36 16.65 -3.44 1.60
N GLU A 37 16.28 -4.21 2.62
CA GLU A 37 14.93 -4.74 2.78
C GLU A 37 13.92 -3.62 3.02
N LEU A 38 14.26 -2.66 3.88
CA LEU A 38 13.44 -1.46 4.08
C LEU A 38 13.22 -0.68 2.79
N THR A 39 14.26 -0.58 1.95
CA THR A 39 14.15 0.10 0.65
C THR A 39 13.19 -0.67 -0.28
N GLU A 40 13.28 -1.99 -0.32
CA GLU A 40 12.37 -2.83 -1.11
C GLU A 40 10.91 -2.70 -0.65
N LEU A 41 10.67 -2.72 0.66
CA LEU A 41 9.32 -2.54 1.23
C LEU A 41 8.73 -1.14 0.93
N VAL A 42 9.55 -0.09 1.02
CA VAL A 42 9.10 1.28 0.69
C VAL A 42 8.79 1.42 -0.80
N VAL A 43 9.53 0.75 -1.69
CA VAL A 43 9.21 0.71 -3.12
C VAL A 43 7.83 0.08 -3.34
N VAL A 44 7.59 -1.10 -2.76
CA VAL A 44 6.29 -1.79 -2.86
C VAL A 44 5.15 -0.93 -2.31
N LEU A 45 5.31 -0.33 -1.13
CA LEU A 45 4.33 0.59 -0.54
C LEU A 45 4.01 1.75 -1.48
N THR A 46 5.04 2.35 -2.10
CA THR A 46 4.86 3.49 -3.01
C THR A 46 4.15 3.08 -4.30
N GLU A 47 4.43 1.89 -4.82
CA GLU A 47 3.75 1.33 -5.99
C GLU A 47 2.27 1.08 -5.69
N LEU A 48 1.95 0.45 -4.56
CA LEU A 48 0.57 0.24 -4.13
C LEU A 48 -0.18 1.55 -3.89
N ALA A 49 0.49 2.57 -3.34
CA ALA A 49 -0.12 3.89 -3.14
C ALA A 49 -0.48 4.56 -4.47
N ARG A 50 0.43 4.53 -5.44
CA ARG A 50 0.17 5.02 -6.81
C ARG A 50 -0.96 4.25 -7.50
N ASP A 51 -1.09 2.97 -7.21
CA ASP A 51 -2.17 2.13 -7.70
C ASP A 51 -3.52 2.50 -7.07
N ALA A 52 -3.54 2.78 -5.77
CA ALA A 52 -4.73 3.22 -5.05
C ALA A 52 -5.23 4.60 -5.51
N GLU A 53 -4.33 5.52 -5.87
CA GLU A 53 -4.66 6.87 -6.36
C GLU A 53 -5.35 6.88 -7.73
N ARG A 54 -5.25 5.79 -8.51
CA ARG A 54 -5.94 5.69 -9.79
C ARG A 54 -7.44 5.49 -9.56
N LEU A 55 -8.20 6.55 -9.84
CA LEU A 55 -9.66 6.63 -9.73
C LEU A 55 -10.38 6.44 -11.08
N ARG A 56 -9.73 5.83 -12.07
CA ARG A 56 -10.22 5.76 -13.45
C ARG A 56 -9.88 4.43 -14.09
#